data_AF-A0A830D623-F1
#
_entry.id   AF-A0A830D623-F1
#
_cell.length_a   1.000
_cell.length_b   1.000
_cell.length_c   1.000
_cell.angle_alpha   90.00
_cell.angle_beta   90.00
_cell.angle_gamma   90.00
#
_symmetry.space_group_name_H-M   'P 1'
#
loop_
_entity.id
_entity.type
_entity.pdbx_description
1 polymer ?
#
loop_
_entity_poly.entity_id
_entity_poly.type
_entity_poly.pdbx_seq_one_letter_code
_entity_poly.pdbx_strand_id
1 'polypeptide(L)'
;KDLSEEEANEAKKYKLAELGTALLADPESNIKHIKEMLQMSKDGNSAIVILSLKSLLAVFKDIIPGYRIRLPTEKEQEMKVSKTVKKMRYYESTLLSAYKAYLQKLVMLQKQTVYKRVAVRCLCTLLAAVPHFNFRDNLLAAVVNNISSEDDVVRKLCCTTVKSLFTNEGKHGGEVTVEAVRMIADLVKAHSCQLHPDSVEVFLSLSFDDDIGKPEKSEMDNKAKNKKSSKKRKGTEEQNQLPENDRKKTRKEMVSKTRDEVTADFKAASHAQDPQERRKMQTQTLSAVFQTFFRILKFAVRPMLLRSEASSSGSHPLLAPCLDGIGQFAQLIDLDFMADLMHSLRKLAGNGRKAEDSSESSCQLTVSERLRCCIVAFKVMRNNLDALNVDLQEFFIQFYNLILEYRPGRDQGELLAEALKIMLCDDRQHDMQRAAAFIKRLTTFSLCFGSAESMAALVSVKHLLLKNMKCRNLLENDAGGGSVAGAIAVSLLQFFISPPFFLVEIN
;
A
#
# COMPACT_ATOMS: atom_id res chain seq x y z
N LYS A 1 11.05 -53.48 7.14
CA LYS A 1 10.39 -52.75 6.02
C LYS A 1 10.74 -51.28 6.09
N ASP A 2 10.63 -50.66 7.27
CA ASP A 2 10.95 -49.24 7.50
C ASP A 2 12.39 -48.83 7.14
N LEU A 3 13.40 -49.65 7.46
CA LEU A 3 14.81 -49.41 7.06
C LEU A 3 15.00 -49.25 5.54
N SER A 4 14.26 -50.02 4.73
CA SER A 4 14.36 -49.96 3.27
C SER A 4 13.64 -48.73 2.69
N GLU A 5 12.58 -48.26 3.34
CA GLU A 5 11.88 -47.04 2.95
C GLU A 5 12.69 -45.79 3.31
N GLU A 6 13.38 -45.79 4.45
CA GLU A 6 14.32 -44.74 4.84
C GLU A 6 15.52 -44.64 3.88
N GLU A 7 16.16 -45.76 3.54
CA GLU A 7 17.23 -45.82 2.54
C GLU A 7 16.77 -45.30 1.17
N ALA A 8 15.57 -45.69 0.73
CA ALA A 8 15.00 -45.20 -0.51
C ALA A 8 14.71 -43.68 -0.47
N ASN A 9 14.29 -43.16 0.68
CA ASN A 9 14.09 -41.73 0.87
C ASN A 9 15.42 -40.97 0.86
N GLU A 10 16.47 -41.50 1.48
CA GLU A 10 17.81 -40.92 1.43
C GLU A 10 18.38 -40.92 0.01
N ALA A 11 18.27 -42.02 -0.73
CA ALA A 11 18.67 -42.07 -2.13
C ALA A 11 17.98 -41.00 -2.98
N LYS A 12 16.69 -40.73 -2.75
CA LYS A 12 15.96 -39.64 -3.42
C LYS A 12 16.47 -38.25 -3.02
N LYS A 13 16.88 -38.04 -1.76
CA LYS A 13 17.49 -36.77 -1.32
C LYS A 13 18.84 -36.55 -2.02
N TYR A 14 19.69 -37.58 -2.08
CA TYR A 14 20.97 -37.52 -2.80
C TYR A 14 20.77 -37.24 -4.27
N LYS A 15 19.81 -37.91 -4.92
CA LYS A 15 19.48 -37.66 -6.32
C LYS A 15 19.01 -36.23 -6.56
N LEU A 16 18.18 -35.65 -5.68
CA LEU A 16 17.79 -34.23 -5.78
C LEU A 16 18.99 -33.28 -5.68
N ALA A 17 19.94 -33.59 -4.82
CA ALA A 17 21.16 -32.79 -4.67
C ALA A 17 22.03 -32.88 -5.94
N GLU A 18 22.28 -34.08 -6.45
CA GLU A 18 23.05 -34.31 -7.68
C GLU A 18 22.45 -33.57 -8.88
N LEU A 19 21.13 -33.70 -9.09
CA LEU A 19 20.41 -33.01 -10.16
C LEU A 19 20.51 -31.48 -10.01
N GLY A 20 20.36 -30.98 -8.79
CA GLY A 20 20.46 -29.55 -8.48
C GLY A 20 21.86 -28.99 -8.74
N THR A 21 22.91 -29.68 -8.28
CA THR A 21 24.31 -29.28 -8.49
C THR A 21 24.68 -29.32 -9.96
N ALA A 22 24.27 -30.34 -10.71
CA ALA A 22 24.51 -30.41 -12.15
C ALA A 22 23.82 -29.26 -12.91
N LEU A 23 22.59 -28.90 -12.52
CA LEU A 23 21.84 -27.77 -13.10
C LEU A 23 22.51 -26.42 -12.83
N LEU A 24 23.02 -26.19 -11.62
CA LEU A 24 23.72 -24.96 -11.27
C LEU A 24 25.10 -24.86 -11.94
N ALA A 25 25.77 -26.00 -12.19
CA ALA A 25 27.08 -26.02 -12.84
C ALA A 25 27.03 -25.72 -14.34
N ASP A 26 26.05 -26.28 -15.07
CA ASP A 26 25.81 -25.98 -16.49
C ASP A 26 24.31 -26.06 -16.81
N PRO A 27 23.57 -24.93 -16.69
CA PRO A 27 22.13 -24.93 -16.85
C PRO A 27 21.70 -25.25 -18.29
N GLU A 28 22.49 -24.86 -19.31
CA GLU A 28 22.11 -25.07 -20.71
C GLU A 28 22.10 -26.54 -21.11
N SER A 29 23.10 -27.30 -20.66
CA SER A 29 23.20 -28.73 -20.99
C SER A 29 22.27 -29.58 -20.14
N ASN A 30 22.00 -29.14 -18.91
CA ASN A 30 21.30 -29.93 -17.89
C ASN A 30 19.82 -29.57 -17.71
N ILE A 31 19.25 -28.66 -18.51
CA ILE A 31 17.88 -28.14 -18.35
C ILE A 31 16.78 -29.22 -18.23
N LYS A 32 16.99 -30.40 -18.80
CA LYS A 32 16.05 -31.55 -18.72
C LYS A 32 15.86 -32.05 -17.29
N HIS A 33 16.89 -31.94 -16.44
CA HIS A 33 16.84 -32.38 -15.04
C HIS A 33 15.78 -31.63 -14.22
N ILE A 34 15.38 -30.41 -14.63
CA ILE A 34 14.28 -29.68 -13.95
C ILE A 34 12.96 -30.48 -14.03
N LYS A 35 12.71 -31.14 -15.17
CA LYS A 35 11.50 -31.97 -15.33
C LYS A 35 11.53 -33.20 -14.42
N GLU A 36 12.71 -33.77 -14.21
CA GLU A 36 12.90 -34.88 -13.27
C GLU A 36 12.68 -34.44 -11.83
N MET A 37 13.28 -33.32 -11.42
CA MET A 37 13.04 -32.72 -10.09
C MET A 37 11.55 -32.39 -9.88
N LEU A 38 10.86 -31.88 -10.92
CA LEU A 38 9.41 -31.65 -10.88
C LEU A 38 8.61 -32.95 -10.72
N GLN A 39 9.06 -34.06 -11.33
CA GLN A 39 8.40 -35.35 -11.14
C GLN A 39 8.57 -35.86 -9.70
N MET A 40 9.71 -35.61 -9.06
CA MET A 40 9.93 -35.92 -7.64
C MET A 40 9.02 -35.12 -6.70
N SER A 41 8.50 -33.96 -7.15
CA SER A 41 7.47 -33.21 -6.40
C SER A 41 6.07 -33.85 -6.41
N LYS A 42 5.90 -34.99 -7.09
CA LYS A 42 4.69 -35.81 -7.08
C LYS A 42 4.87 -37.10 -6.26
N ASP A 43 5.96 -37.24 -5.52
CA ASP A 43 6.20 -38.40 -4.67
C ASP A 43 5.11 -38.54 -3.58
N GLY A 44 4.90 -39.77 -3.10
CA GLY A 44 3.95 -40.05 -2.02
C GLY A 44 4.44 -39.53 -0.66
N ASN A 45 5.75 -39.34 -0.48
CA ASN A 45 6.33 -38.84 0.76
C ASN A 45 6.37 -37.31 0.81
N SER A 46 5.68 -36.73 1.80
CA SER A 46 5.61 -35.29 2.01
C SER A 46 6.98 -34.62 2.22
N ALA A 47 7.93 -35.28 2.86
CA ALA A 47 9.25 -34.72 3.10
C ALA A 47 10.03 -34.52 1.79
N ILE A 48 9.94 -35.49 0.87
CA ILE A 48 10.58 -35.42 -0.45
C ILE A 48 9.90 -34.37 -1.32
N VAL A 49 8.57 -34.28 -1.27
CA VAL A 49 7.84 -33.21 -1.96
C VAL A 49 8.31 -31.84 -1.47
N ILE A 50 8.33 -31.60 -0.15
CA ILE A 50 8.80 -30.32 0.42
C ILE A 50 10.24 -30.02 0.01
N LEU A 51 11.13 -31.02 0.05
CA LEU A 51 12.52 -30.84 -0.34
C LEU A 51 12.64 -30.50 -1.83
N SER A 52 11.93 -31.22 -2.70
CA SER A 52 11.94 -30.97 -4.15
C SER A 52 11.47 -29.56 -4.49
N LEU A 53 10.42 -29.04 -3.82
CA LEU A 53 9.95 -27.68 -4.03
C LEU A 53 11.02 -26.65 -3.63
N LYS A 54 11.65 -26.84 -2.46
CA LYS A 54 12.72 -25.95 -1.99
C LYS A 54 13.95 -25.98 -2.90
N SER A 55 14.34 -27.16 -3.38
CA SER A 55 15.47 -27.31 -4.31
C SER A 55 15.17 -26.66 -5.66
N LEU A 56 13.96 -26.86 -6.20
CA LEU A 56 13.52 -26.20 -7.43
C LEU A 56 13.50 -24.67 -7.27
N LEU A 57 13.02 -24.15 -6.14
CA LEU A 57 13.08 -22.72 -5.83
C LEU A 57 14.52 -22.19 -5.89
N ALA A 58 15.47 -22.89 -5.25
CA ALA A 58 16.87 -22.47 -5.23
C ALA A 58 17.46 -22.44 -6.65
N VAL A 59 17.20 -23.48 -7.44
CA VAL A 59 17.63 -23.55 -8.84
C VAL A 59 17.03 -22.41 -9.66
N PHE A 60 15.71 -22.20 -9.62
CA PHE A 60 15.05 -21.15 -10.40
C PHE A 60 15.57 -19.75 -10.07
N LYS A 61 15.87 -19.46 -8.81
CA LYS A 61 16.41 -18.14 -8.44
C LYS A 61 17.77 -17.83 -9.08
N ASP A 62 18.56 -18.86 -9.37
CA ASP A 62 19.91 -18.70 -9.91
C ASP A 62 19.92 -18.71 -11.44
N ILE A 63 19.10 -19.57 -12.06
CA ILE A 63 19.10 -19.76 -13.53
C ILE A 63 18.17 -18.79 -14.28
N ILE A 64 17.24 -18.11 -13.60
CA ILE A 64 16.31 -17.19 -14.25
C ILE A 64 17.07 -15.96 -14.74
N PRO A 65 16.98 -15.63 -16.05
CA PRO A 65 17.65 -14.46 -16.58
C PRO A 65 16.98 -13.17 -16.08
N GLY A 66 17.75 -12.06 -16.06
CA GLY A 66 17.26 -10.72 -15.75
C GLY A 66 16.40 -10.07 -16.85
N TYR A 67 15.95 -10.83 -17.84
CA TYR A 67 15.12 -10.35 -18.96
C TYR A 67 13.89 -11.27 -19.15
N ARG A 68 12.85 -10.73 -19.78
CA ARG A 68 11.64 -11.51 -20.12
C ARG A 68 11.90 -12.35 -21.36
N ILE A 69 11.66 -13.65 -21.26
CA ILE A 69 11.79 -14.58 -22.38
C ILE A 69 10.58 -14.41 -23.31
N ARG A 70 10.83 -14.11 -24.59
CA ARG A 70 9.82 -14.12 -25.65
C ARG A 70 9.90 -15.44 -26.40
N LEU A 71 8.78 -16.16 -26.46
CA LEU A 71 8.73 -17.39 -27.26
C LEU A 71 8.72 -17.04 -28.76
N PRO A 72 9.48 -17.77 -29.60
CA PRO A 72 9.50 -17.53 -31.05
C PRO A 72 8.12 -17.72 -31.68
N THR A 73 7.74 -16.82 -32.59
CA THR A 73 6.50 -16.94 -33.36
C THR A 73 6.57 -18.12 -34.35
N GLU A 74 5.43 -18.63 -34.82
CA GLU A 74 5.39 -19.76 -35.77
C GLU A 74 6.25 -19.50 -37.02
N LYS A 75 6.20 -18.27 -37.54
CA LYS A 75 7.02 -17.81 -38.67
C LYS A 75 8.53 -17.81 -38.36
N GLU A 76 8.93 -17.55 -37.12
CA GLU A 76 10.32 -17.56 -36.68
C GLU A 76 10.83 -18.98 -36.36
N GLN A 77 9.93 -19.91 -36.06
CA GLN A 77 10.26 -21.33 -35.84
C GLN A 77 10.53 -22.07 -37.14
N GLU A 78 9.84 -21.69 -38.23
CA GLU A 78 10.05 -22.24 -39.57
C GLU A 78 11.38 -21.81 -40.21
N MET A 79 11.97 -20.70 -39.74
CA MET A 79 13.26 -20.23 -40.24
C MET A 79 14.42 -21.12 -39.77
N LYS A 80 15.31 -21.47 -40.70
CA LYS A 80 16.56 -22.19 -40.39
C LYS A 80 17.50 -21.28 -39.61
N VAL A 81 17.65 -21.55 -38.31
CA VAL A 81 18.59 -20.85 -37.42
C VAL A 81 19.88 -21.64 -37.21
N SER A 82 20.93 -20.96 -36.75
CA SER A 82 22.21 -21.58 -36.40
C SER A 82 22.06 -22.58 -35.24
N LYS A 83 23.04 -23.49 -35.10
CA LYS A 83 23.06 -24.48 -34.00
C LYS A 83 23.02 -23.82 -32.62
N THR A 84 23.73 -22.69 -32.45
CA THR A 84 23.77 -21.93 -31.19
C THR A 84 22.42 -21.30 -30.86
N VAL A 85 21.77 -20.65 -31.83
CA VAL A 85 20.44 -20.06 -31.66
C VAL A 85 19.39 -21.15 -31.38
N LYS A 86 19.51 -22.31 -32.02
CA LYS A 86 18.62 -23.45 -31.75
C LYS A 86 18.78 -23.97 -30.31
N LYS A 87 20.02 -24.06 -29.80
CA LYS A 87 20.30 -24.47 -28.41
C LYS A 87 19.70 -23.47 -27.42
N MET A 88 19.92 -22.17 -27.63
CA MET A 88 19.36 -21.09 -26.80
C MET A 88 17.83 -21.12 -26.77
N ARG A 89 17.17 -21.20 -27.93
CA ARG A 89 15.70 -21.30 -28.02
C ARG A 89 15.16 -22.53 -27.29
N TYR A 90 15.85 -23.67 -27.41
CA TYR A 90 15.47 -24.89 -26.70
C TYR A 90 15.59 -24.73 -25.18
N TYR A 91 16.67 -24.13 -24.71
CA TYR A 91 16.87 -23.82 -23.29
C TYR A 91 15.76 -22.92 -22.76
N GLU A 92 15.54 -21.76 -23.39
CA GLU A 92 14.53 -20.77 -22.97
C GLU A 92 13.11 -21.33 -22.99
N SER A 93 12.74 -22.06 -24.05
CA SER A 93 11.45 -22.74 -24.15
C SER A 93 11.25 -23.77 -23.03
N THR A 94 12.28 -24.57 -22.76
CA THR A 94 12.22 -25.60 -21.72
C THR A 94 12.16 -24.99 -20.34
N LEU A 95 12.95 -23.94 -20.08
CA LEU A 95 12.95 -23.19 -18.83
C LEU A 95 11.57 -22.59 -18.55
N LEU A 96 10.99 -21.90 -19.53
CA LEU A 96 9.68 -21.26 -19.39
C LEU A 96 8.56 -22.27 -19.19
N SER A 97 8.59 -23.40 -19.91
CA SER A 97 7.63 -24.50 -19.73
C SER A 97 7.75 -25.15 -18.35
N ALA A 98 8.97 -25.42 -17.90
CA ALA A 98 9.22 -26.01 -16.58
C ALA A 98 8.85 -25.04 -15.45
N TYR A 99 9.16 -23.75 -15.59
CA TYR A 99 8.77 -22.72 -14.64
C TYR A 99 7.24 -22.57 -14.54
N LYS A 100 6.52 -22.58 -15.67
CA LYS A 100 5.05 -22.60 -15.67
C LYS A 100 4.51 -23.82 -14.92
N ALA A 101 5.04 -25.01 -15.18
CA ALA A 101 4.61 -26.23 -14.51
C ALA A 101 4.90 -26.19 -13.00
N TYR A 102 6.04 -25.61 -12.60
CA TYR A 102 6.40 -25.40 -11.21
C TYR A 102 5.43 -24.45 -10.49
N LEU A 103 5.13 -23.29 -11.08
CA LEU A 103 4.16 -22.35 -10.52
C LEU A 103 2.77 -22.98 -10.37
N GLN A 104 2.29 -23.70 -11.39
CA GLN A 104 1.02 -24.42 -11.32
C GLN A 104 1.03 -25.45 -10.19
N LYS A 105 2.13 -26.19 -10.01
CA LYS A 105 2.29 -27.16 -8.93
C LYS A 105 2.25 -26.49 -7.55
N LEU A 106 2.92 -25.35 -7.35
CA LEU A 106 2.85 -24.57 -6.12
C LEU A 106 1.41 -24.10 -5.83
N VAL A 107 0.71 -23.57 -6.83
CA VAL A 107 -0.69 -23.11 -6.71
C VAL A 107 -1.66 -24.27 -6.44
N MET A 108 -1.37 -25.48 -6.89
CA MET A 108 -2.15 -26.67 -6.53
C MET A 108 -1.86 -27.11 -5.08
N LEU A 109 -0.58 -27.19 -4.71
CA LEU A 109 -0.16 -27.64 -3.38
C LEU A 109 -0.50 -26.65 -2.26
N GLN A 110 -0.63 -25.35 -2.56
CA GLN A 110 -1.03 -24.37 -1.53
C GLN A 110 -2.44 -24.63 -0.97
N LYS A 111 -3.30 -25.34 -1.73
CA LYS A 111 -4.64 -25.73 -1.27
C LYS A 111 -4.61 -26.87 -0.26
N GLN A 112 -3.51 -27.62 -0.19
CA GLN A 112 -3.32 -28.71 0.76
C GLN A 112 -2.64 -28.17 2.02
N THR A 113 -3.25 -28.38 3.19
CA THR A 113 -2.79 -27.85 4.47
C THR A 113 -1.33 -28.20 4.78
N VAL A 114 -0.92 -29.44 4.50
CA VAL A 114 0.44 -29.96 4.72
C VAL A 114 1.50 -29.14 3.97
N TYR A 115 1.22 -28.74 2.74
CA TYR A 115 2.18 -28.06 1.88
C TYR A 115 1.97 -26.54 1.80
N LYS A 116 0.85 -26.02 2.32
CA LYS A 116 0.44 -24.61 2.20
C LYS A 116 1.54 -23.62 2.56
N ARG A 117 2.12 -23.74 3.76
CA ARG A 117 3.17 -22.83 4.24
C ARG A 117 4.42 -22.86 3.36
N VAL A 118 4.85 -24.05 2.94
CA VAL A 118 6.03 -24.23 2.09
C VAL A 118 5.78 -23.68 0.69
N ALA A 119 4.63 -24.01 0.10
CA ALA A 119 4.27 -23.58 -1.24
C ALA A 119 4.15 -22.06 -1.33
N VAL A 120 3.45 -21.43 -0.37
CA VAL A 120 3.35 -19.96 -0.32
C VAL A 120 4.72 -19.33 -0.08
N ARG A 121 5.57 -19.90 0.78
CA ARG A 121 6.93 -19.40 0.97
C ARG A 121 7.75 -19.45 -0.31
N CYS A 122 7.61 -20.49 -1.12
CA CYS A 122 8.26 -20.57 -2.42
C CYS A 122 7.75 -19.49 -3.38
N LEU A 123 6.42 -19.30 -3.47
CA LEU A 123 5.81 -18.26 -4.29
C LEU A 123 6.28 -16.85 -3.87
N CYS A 124 6.25 -16.56 -2.57
CA CYS A 124 6.70 -15.29 -2.01
C CYS A 124 8.18 -15.02 -2.30
N THR A 125 9.03 -16.04 -2.11
CA THR A 125 10.48 -15.92 -2.35
C THR A 125 10.78 -15.70 -3.83
N LEU A 126 10.05 -16.34 -4.75
CA LEU A 126 10.18 -16.09 -6.20
C LEU A 126 9.78 -14.66 -6.54
N LEU A 127 8.63 -14.20 -6.03
CA LEU A 127 8.12 -12.86 -6.34
C LEU A 127 9.09 -11.77 -5.86
N ALA A 128 9.71 -11.95 -4.68
CA ALA A 128 10.70 -11.02 -4.17
C ALA A 128 12.03 -11.04 -4.96
N ALA A 129 12.40 -12.20 -5.53
CA ALA A 129 13.65 -12.38 -6.26
C ALA A 129 13.56 -11.89 -7.70
N VAL A 130 12.52 -12.30 -8.43
CA VAL A 130 12.38 -12.12 -9.89
C VAL A 130 10.98 -11.59 -10.27
N PRO A 131 10.57 -10.41 -9.77
CA PRO A 131 9.23 -9.86 -10.03
C PRO A 131 8.98 -9.50 -11.51
N HIS A 132 10.04 -9.29 -12.29
CA HIS A 132 9.96 -8.90 -13.70
C HIS A 132 9.75 -10.08 -14.66
N PHE A 133 10.03 -11.32 -14.23
CA PHE A 133 10.08 -12.48 -15.10
C PHE A 133 8.69 -12.91 -15.62
N ASN A 134 8.66 -13.80 -16.61
CA ASN A 134 7.41 -14.28 -17.22
C ASN A 134 6.43 -14.87 -16.18
N PHE A 135 5.12 -14.84 -16.48
CA PHE A 135 4.04 -15.29 -15.60
C PHE A 135 3.92 -14.53 -14.25
N ARG A 136 4.43 -13.29 -14.18
CA ARG A 136 4.29 -12.42 -13.01
C ARG A 136 2.84 -12.28 -12.54
N ASP A 137 1.87 -12.15 -13.44
CA ASP A 137 0.45 -11.97 -13.10
C ASP A 137 -0.09 -13.15 -12.29
N ASN A 138 0.26 -14.38 -12.71
CA ASN A 138 -0.17 -15.60 -12.01
C ASN A 138 0.50 -15.72 -10.64
N LEU A 139 1.79 -15.38 -10.56
CA LEU A 139 2.55 -15.42 -9.31
C LEU A 139 2.02 -14.38 -8.33
N LEU A 140 1.79 -13.16 -8.80
CA LEU A 140 1.28 -12.05 -8.02
C LEU A 140 -0.16 -12.33 -7.56
N ALA A 141 -1.04 -12.81 -8.43
CA ALA A 141 -2.39 -13.22 -8.06
C ALA A 141 -2.38 -14.32 -6.99
N ALA A 142 -1.48 -15.31 -7.09
CA ALA A 142 -1.36 -16.35 -6.08
C ALA A 142 -0.90 -15.80 -4.72
N VAL A 143 0.04 -14.86 -4.68
CA VAL A 143 0.50 -14.23 -3.43
C VAL A 143 -0.59 -13.33 -2.83
N VAL A 144 -1.21 -12.47 -3.65
CA VAL A 144 -2.26 -11.52 -3.20
C VAL A 144 -3.47 -12.25 -2.65
N ASN A 145 -3.92 -13.34 -3.29
CA ASN A 145 -5.04 -14.15 -2.78
C ASN A 145 -4.76 -14.79 -1.40
N ASN A 146 -3.49 -14.94 -1.00
CA ASN A 146 -3.12 -15.48 0.31
C ASN A 146 -2.93 -14.39 1.38
N ILE A 147 -3.05 -13.10 1.04
CA ILE A 147 -3.03 -11.99 2.02
C ILE A 147 -4.26 -12.07 2.95
N SER A 148 -5.38 -12.57 2.46
CA SER A 148 -6.59 -12.80 3.27
C SER A 148 -6.64 -14.17 3.95
N SER A 149 -5.53 -14.91 3.99
CA SER A 149 -5.54 -16.25 4.60
C SER A 149 -5.76 -16.20 6.11
N GLU A 150 -6.48 -17.18 6.63
CA GLU A 150 -6.68 -17.37 8.08
C GLU A 150 -5.37 -17.70 8.81
N ASP A 151 -4.45 -18.43 8.16
CA ASP A 151 -3.13 -18.77 8.72
C ASP A 151 -2.25 -17.52 8.81
N ASP A 152 -2.00 -17.05 10.02
CA ASP A 152 -1.22 -15.85 10.33
C ASP A 152 0.19 -15.90 9.73
N VAL A 153 0.83 -17.08 9.72
CA VAL A 153 2.17 -17.25 9.16
C VAL A 153 2.18 -17.00 7.65
N VAL A 154 1.16 -17.53 6.95
CA VAL A 154 1.00 -17.38 5.50
C VAL A 154 0.68 -15.93 5.16
N ARG A 155 -0.28 -15.34 5.88
CA ARG A 155 -0.70 -13.95 5.69
C ARG A 155 0.47 -12.99 5.87
N LYS A 156 1.18 -13.04 7.01
CA LYS A 156 2.32 -12.17 7.30
C LYS A 156 3.44 -12.31 6.27
N LEU A 157 3.69 -13.53 5.79
CA LEU A 157 4.69 -13.78 4.75
C LEU A 157 4.32 -13.11 3.42
N CYS A 158 3.07 -13.23 3.00
CA CYS A 158 2.56 -12.55 1.81
C CYS A 158 2.61 -11.02 1.97
N CYS A 159 2.14 -10.49 3.11
CA CYS A 159 2.17 -9.05 3.39
C CYS A 159 3.60 -8.49 3.38
N THR A 160 4.55 -9.19 4.00
CA THR A 160 5.97 -8.79 4.00
C THR A 160 6.54 -8.79 2.59
N THR A 161 6.17 -9.77 1.78
CA THR A 161 6.61 -9.87 0.38
C THR A 161 6.06 -8.72 -0.46
N VAL A 162 4.78 -8.38 -0.30
CA VAL A 162 4.17 -7.24 -1.01
C VAL A 162 4.74 -5.91 -0.52
N LYS A 163 4.98 -5.74 0.79
CA LYS A 163 5.69 -4.57 1.33
C LYS A 163 7.08 -4.43 0.70
N SER A 164 7.84 -5.53 0.62
CA SER A 164 9.14 -5.57 -0.04
C SER A 164 9.06 -5.31 -1.55
N LEU A 165 7.96 -5.65 -2.21
CA LEU A 165 7.75 -5.34 -3.61
C LEU A 165 7.59 -3.82 -3.79
N PHE A 166 6.75 -3.20 -2.97
CA PHE A 166 6.49 -1.74 -3.02
C PHE A 166 7.74 -0.91 -2.71
N THR A 167 8.62 -1.35 -1.81
CA THR A 167 9.84 -0.61 -1.51
C THR A 167 10.95 -0.79 -2.55
N ASN A 168 10.88 -1.80 -3.42
CA ASN A 168 11.93 -2.15 -4.38
C ASN A 168 11.49 -1.93 -5.84
N GLU A 169 10.85 -0.78 -6.11
CA GLU A 169 10.27 -0.49 -7.44
C GLU A 169 11.27 -0.56 -8.60
N GLY A 170 12.55 -0.31 -8.33
CA GLY A 170 13.63 -0.40 -9.32
C GLY A 170 13.79 -1.79 -9.97
N LYS A 171 13.33 -2.87 -9.31
CA LYS A 171 13.43 -4.24 -9.86
C LYS A 171 12.38 -4.58 -10.92
N HIS A 172 11.33 -3.76 -11.04
CA HIS A 172 10.19 -4.07 -11.91
C HIS A 172 9.55 -2.84 -12.57
N GLY A 173 10.09 -1.64 -12.34
CA GLY A 173 9.60 -0.40 -12.94
C GLY A 173 8.14 -0.09 -12.59
N GLY A 174 7.70 -0.30 -11.35
CA GLY A 174 6.35 0.09 -10.91
C GLY A 174 5.13 -0.65 -11.52
N GLU A 175 5.26 -1.36 -12.66
CA GLU A 175 4.13 -2.08 -13.28
C GLU A 175 3.50 -3.10 -12.33
N VAL A 176 4.36 -3.84 -11.62
CA VAL A 176 3.94 -4.88 -10.67
C VAL A 176 3.30 -4.24 -9.43
N THR A 177 3.73 -3.03 -9.03
CA THR A 177 3.09 -2.25 -7.96
C THR A 177 1.64 -1.94 -8.31
N VAL A 178 1.40 -1.40 -9.50
CA VAL A 178 0.05 -0.99 -9.94
C VAL A 178 -0.89 -2.19 -9.99
N GLU A 179 -0.43 -3.30 -10.55
CA GLU A 179 -1.20 -4.55 -10.64
C GLU A 179 -1.49 -5.15 -9.27
N ALA A 180 -0.52 -5.13 -8.36
CA ALA A 180 -0.69 -5.62 -6.99
C ALA A 180 -1.75 -4.81 -6.24
N VAL A 181 -1.68 -3.49 -6.32
CA VAL A 181 -2.65 -2.58 -5.71
C VAL A 181 -4.05 -2.81 -6.28
N ARG A 182 -4.18 -2.96 -7.61
CA ARG A 182 -5.46 -3.27 -8.25
C ARG A 182 -6.03 -4.61 -7.77
N MET A 183 -5.21 -5.65 -7.70
CA MET A 183 -5.66 -6.96 -7.22
C MET A 183 -6.08 -6.93 -5.75
N ILE A 184 -5.37 -6.18 -4.90
CA ILE A 184 -5.78 -5.99 -3.50
C ILE A 184 -7.12 -5.22 -3.46
N ALA A 185 -7.28 -4.17 -4.25
CA ALA A 185 -8.53 -3.41 -4.34
C ALA A 185 -9.74 -4.28 -4.75
N ASP A 186 -9.53 -5.18 -5.72
CA ASP A 186 -10.52 -6.17 -6.15
C ASP A 186 -10.80 -7.21 -5.05
N LEU A 187 -9.78 -7.62 -4.30
CA LEU A 187 -9.93 -8.53 -3.16
C LEU A 187 -10.75 -7.89 -2.03
N VAL A 188 -10.48 -6.61 -1.69
CA VAL A 188 -11.29 -5.82 -0.75
C VAL A 188 -12.74 -5.71 -1.23
N LYS A 189 -12.96 -5.51 -2.54
CA LYS A 189 -14.29 -5.49 -3.14
C LYS A 189 -15.02 -6.81 -2.96
N ALA A 190 -14.37 -7.91 -3.31
CA ALA A 190 -14.96 -9.25 -3.32
C ALA A 190 -15.36 -9.70 -1.91
N HIS A 191 -14.57 -9.33 -0.90
CA HIS A 191 -14.83 -9.68 0.50
C HIS A 191 -15.62 -8.61 1.26
N SER A 192 -16.24 -7.65 0.56
CA SER A 192 -17.07 -6.59 1.18
C SER A 192 -16.36 -5.87 2.33
N CYS A 193 -15.06 -5.59 2.21
CA CYS A 193 -14.22 -4.95 3.23
C CYS A 193 -14.09 -5.73 4.57
N GLN A 194 -14.43 -7.03 4.59
CA GLN A 194 -14.28 -7.92 5.76
C GLN A 194 -12.99 -8.75 5.60
N LEU A 195 -11.86 -8.10 5.74
CA LEU A 195 -10.53 -8.72 5.65
C LEU A 195 -9.70 -8.37 6.87
N HIS A 196 -8.62 -9.12 7.08
CA HIS A 196 -7.64 -8.82 8.12
C HIS A 196 -6.94 -7.46 7.85
N PRO A 197 -6.68 -6.63 8.88
CA PRO A 197 -6.05 -5.31 8.76
C PRO A 197 -4.76 -5.31 7.93
N ASP A 198 -3.92 -6.33 8.09
CA ASP A 198 -2.66 -6.53 7.35
C ASP A 198 -2.84 -6.40 5.81
N SER A 199 -4.03 -6.72 5.28
CA SER A 199 -4.33 -6.66 3.86
C SER A 199 -4.25 -5.26 3.26
N VAL A 200 -4.57 -4.25 4.07
CA VAL A 200 -4.58 -2.83 3.66
C VAL A 200 -3.34 -2.12 4.19
N GLU A 201 -2.78 -2.58 5.31
CA GLU A 201 -1.55 -2.03 5.89
C GLU A 201 -0.36 -2.10 4.93
N VAL A 202 -0.35 -3.04 3.97
CA VAL A 202 0.66 -3.09 2.91
C VAL A 202 0.69 -1.80 2.07
N PHE A 203 -0.40 -1.06 1.92
CA PHE A 203 -0.40 0.21 1.18
C PHE A 203 0.43 1.29 1.87
N LEU A 204 0.67 1.20 3.18
CA LEU A 204 1.47 2.18 3.92
C LEU A 204 2.97 2.15 3.52
N SER A 205 3.43 1.07 2.89
CA SER A 205 4.80 0.97 2.38
C SER A 205 4.96 1.51 0.95
N LEU A 206 3.90 2.06 0.35
CA LEU A 206 3.99 2.76 -0.93
C LEU A 206 4.70 4.10 -0.74
N SER A 207 5.70 4.36 -1.59
CA SER A 207 6.36 5.66 -1.70
C SER A 207 5.90 6.35 -2.98
N PHE A 208 5.48 7.60 -2.85
CA PHE A 208 5.12 8.43 -3.98
C PHE A 208 6.11 9.59 -4.05
N ASP A 209 6.79 9.72 -5.17
CA ASP A 209 7.71 10.83 -5.40
C ASP A 209 6.90 12.07 -5.82
N ASP A 210 6.93 13.13 -5.01
CA ASP A 210 6.29 14.41 -5.29
C ASP A 210 7.00 15.18 -6.43
N ASP A 211 8.25 14.83 -6.73
CA ASP A 211 9.13 15.54 -7.66
C ASP A 211 9.18 14.92 -9.07
N ILE A 212 8.36 13.90 -9.37
CA ILE A 212 8.31 13.34 -10.73
C ILE A 212 7.75 14.42 -11.66
N GLY A 213 8.69 15.15 -12.27
CA GLY A 213 8.55 16.13 -13.33
C GLY A 213 7.95 17.50 -12.96
N LYS A 214 8.41 18.12 -11.87
CA LYS A 214 8.70 19.55 -11.99
C LYS A 214 9.63 19.68 -13.20
N PRO A 215 9.30 20.50 -14.23
CA PRO A 215 10.29 20.76 -15.27
C PRO A 215 11.53 21.27 -14.56
N GLU A 216 12.65 20.58 -14.70
CA GLU A 216 13.94 21.11 -14.28
C GLU A 216 14.05 22.52 -14.88
N LYS A 217 13.96 23.54 -14.03
CA LYS A 217 14.24 24.93 -14.39
C LYS A 217 15.76 25.07 -14.55
N SER A 218 16.37 24.28 -15.42
CA SER A 218 17.82 24.29 -15.60
C SER A 218 18.31 23.71 -16.91
N GLU A 219 17.54 23.69 -18.00
CA GLU A 219 18.10 23.47 -19.35
C GLU A 219 17.42 24.26 -20.50
N MET A 220 16.62 25.29 -20.19
CA MET A 220 16.06 26.17 -21.24
C MET A 220 17.03 27.26 -21.75
N ASP A 221 18.14 27.52 -21.07
CA ASP A 221 19.07 28.60 -21.46
C ASP A 221 20.19 28.18 -22.43
N ASN A 222 20.42 26.89 -22.69
CA ASN A 222 21.53 26.44 -23.54
C ASN A 222 21.16 26.07 -24.98
N LYS A 223 19.87 26.10 -25.37
CA LYS A 223 19.43 25.84 -26.77
C LYS A 223 19.14 27.09 -27.60
N ALA A 224 19.24 28.29 -27.03
CA ALA A 224 19.02 29.55 -27.75
C ALA A 224 20.23 30.08 -28.54
N LYS A 225 21.44 29.50 -28.37
CA LYS A 225 22.67 30.03 -29.00
C LYS A 225 23.18 29.31 -30.25
N ASN A 226 22.61 28.17 -30.67
CA ASN A 226 23.13 27.42 -31.84
C ASN A 226 22.27 27.47 -33.12
N LYS A 227 21.35 28.44 -33.23
CA LYS A 227 20.43 28.58 -34.37
C LYS A 227 20.74 29.78 -35.30
N LYS A 228 22.02 30.12 -35.50
CA LYS A 228 22.44 31.23 -36.38
C LYS A 228 23.58 30.94 -37.38
N SER A 229 24.01 29.68 -37.58
CA SER A 229 25.15 29.36 -38.48
C SER A 229 24.87 28.32 -39.58
N SER A 230 23.61 28.14 -40.05
CA SER A 230 23.32 27.22 -41.18
C SER A 230 22.39 27.79 -42.26
N LYS A 231 22.29 29.12 -42.36
CA LYS A 231 21.47 29.80 -43.38
C LYS A 231 22.32 30.37 -44.52
N LYS A 232 23.20 29.56 -45.14
CA LYS A 232 23.87 29.91 -46.40
C LYS A 232 24.41 28.69 -47.14
N ARG A 233 23.53 28.00 -47.87
CA ARG A 233 23.80 27.25 -49.11
C ARG A 233 22.49 26.63 -49.60
N LYS A 234 21.72 27.45 -50.31
CA LYS A 234 20.63 27.01 -51.17
C LYS A 234 21.04 27.49 -52.56
N GLY A 235 21.46 26.56 -53.39
CA GLY A 235 21.95 26.81 -54.74
C GLY A 235 22.36 25.48 -55.36
N THR A 236 21.45 24.94 -56.16
CA THR A 236 21.71 24.09 -57.33
C THR A 236 22.41 22.75 -57.07
N GLU A 237 21.62 21.68 -57.02
CA GLU A 237 21.87 20.52 -57.89
C GLU A 237 20.60 19.64 -57.90
N GLU A 238 20.01 19.62 -59.08
CA GLU A 238 18.88 18.79 -59.47
C GLU A 238 19.29 17.31 -59.45
N GLN A 239 18.32 16.49 -59.07
CA GLN A 239 18.07 15.16 -59.63
C GLN A 239 19.28 14.32 -60.05
N ASN A 240 19.71 13.44 -59.15
CA ASN A 240 20.16 12.11 -59.56
C ASN A 240 19.49 11.06 -58.66
N GLN A 241 18.20 10.86 -58.91
CA GLN A 241 17.49 9.67 -58.46
C GLN A 241 17.95 8.49 -59.32
N LEU A 242 19.01 7.82 -58.89
CA LEU A 242 19.23 6.43 -59.28
C LEU A 242 18.07 5.61 -58.70
N PRO A 243 17.49 4.64 -59.44
CA PRO A 243 16.38 3.84 -58.94
C PRO A 243 16.89 3.00 -57.76
N GLU A 244 16.54 3.43 -56.55
CA GLU A 244 16.79 2.65 -55.35
C GLU A 244 15.87 1.44 -55.41
N ASN A 245 16.40 0.34 -55.97
CA ASN A 245 15.76 -0.96 -56.11
C ASN A 245 14.78 -1.23 -54.95
N ASP A 246 13.51 -1.59 -55.22
CA ASP A 246 12.48 -1.79 -54.19
C ASP A 246 12.90 -2.80 -53.11
N ARG A 247 13.83 -3.71 -53.44
CA ARG A 247 14.52 -4.62 -52.50
C ARG A 247 15.34 -3.91 -51.42
N LYS A 248 15.94 -2.75 -51.70
CA LYS A 248 16.70 -1.94 -50.73
C LYS A 248 15.78 -1.14 -49.80
N LYS A 249 14.64 -0.63 -50.29
CA LYS A 249 13.63 0.03 -49.44
C LYS A 249 12.95 -0.95 -48.50
N THR A 250 12.49 -2.09 -49.00
CA THR A 250 11.91 -3.16 -48.16
C THR A 250 12.91 -3.72 -47.16
N ARG A 251 14.20 -3.90 -47.54
CA ARG A 251 15.25 -4.30 -46.59
C ARG A 251 15.54 -3.24 -45.54
N LYS A 252 15.58 -1.95 -45.90
CA LYS A 252 15.73 -0.84 -44.93
C LYS A 252 14.54 -0.76 -43.98
N GLU A 253 13.32 -1.00 -44.47
CA GLU A 253 12.09 -0.99 -43.67
C GLU A 253 11.99 -2.21 -42.73
N MET A 254 12.42 -3.41 -43.17
CA MET A 254 12.53 -4.58 -42.28
C MET A 254 13.64 -4.39 -41.24
N VAL A 255 14.76 -3.76 -41.61
CA VAL A 255 15.83 -3.44 -40.67
C VAL A 255 15.41 -2.34 -39.69
N SER A 256 14.60 -1.36 -40.10
CA SER A 256 14.06 -0.36 -39.17
C SER A 256 13.02 -1.00 -38.25
N LYS A 257 12.08 -1.81 -38.76
CA LYS A 257 11.11 -2.54 -37.93
C LYS A 257 11.79 -3.46 -36.91
N THR A 258 12.80 -4.23 -37.32
CA THR A 258 13.57 -5.07 -36.39
C THR A 258 14.40 -4.25 -35.42
N ARG A 259 14.94 -3.08 -35.82
CA ARG A 259 15.65 -2.19 -34.90
C ARG A 259 14.71 -1.52 -33.90
N ASP A 260 13.50 -1.19 -34.31
CA ASP A 260 12.44 -0.65 -33.46
C ASP A 260 11.96 -1.72 -32.47
N GLU A 261 11.80 -2.97 -32.90
CA GLU A 261 11.52 -4.11 -32.03
C GLU A 261 12.66 -4.36 -31.04
N VAL A 262 13.92 -4.37 -31.49
CA VAL A 262 15.09 -4.56 -30.61
C VAL A 262 15.25 -3.40 -29.62
N THR A 263 14.96 -2.16 -30.04
CA THR A 263 14.99 -1.03 -29.11
C THR A 263 13.80 -1.04 -28.15
N ALA A 264 12.64 -1.53 -28.55
CA ALA A 264 11.52 -1.79 -27.65
C ALA A 264 11.86 -2.88 -26.62
N ASP A 265 12.45 -4.00 -27.06
CA ASP A 265 12.88 -5.10 -26.20
C ASP A 265 14.00 -4.66 -25.23
N PHE A 266 14.96 -3.86 -25.72
CA PHE A 266 16.02 -3.27 -24.89
C PHE A 266 15.44 -2.30 -23.84
N LYS A 267 14.46 -1.47 -24.22
CA LYS A 267 13.76 -0.58 -23.28
C LYS A 267 12.98 -1.38 -22.23
N ALA A 268 12.25 -2.41 -22.65
CA ALA A 268 11.50 -3.29 -21.75
C ALA A 268 12.42 -4.02 -20.74
N ALA A 269 13.62 -4.40 -21.16
CA ALA A 269 14.64 -5.02 -20.30
C ALA A 269 15.33 -4.01 -19.36
N SER A 270 15.43 -2.74 -19.74
CA SER A 270 16.16 -1.73 -18.98
C SER A 270 15.45 -1.27 -17.69
N HIS A 271 14.16 -1.55 -17.53
CA HIS A 271 13.27 -1.05 -16.46
C HIS A 271 13.31 0.48 -16.21
N ALA A 272 14.07 1.23 -17.03
CA ALA A 272 14.20 2.67 -17.01
C ALA A 272 13.02 3.26 -17.80
N GLN A 273 11.92 3.48 -17.10
CA GLN A 273 10.73 4.09 -17.69
C GLN A 273 10.89 5.59 -17.88
N ASP A 274 10.18 6.09 -18.88
CA ASP A 274 10.04 7.52 -19.11
C ASP A 274 9.34 8.18 -17.90
N PRO A 275 9.76 9.38 -17.46
CA PRO A 275 9.09 10.11 -16.39
C PRO A 275 7.59 10.30 -16.61
N GLN A 276 7.08 10.38 -17.85
CA GLN A 276 5.64 10.47 -18.10
C GLN A 276 4.91 9.15 -17.82
N GLU A 277 5.52 8.01 -18.15
CA GLU A 277 4.94 6.69 -17.86
C GLU A 277 4.91 6.43 -16.35
N ARG A 278 5.99 6.80 -15.63
CA ARG A 278 6.03 6.74 -14.16
C ARG A 278 4.91 7.56 -13.53
N ARG A 279 4.70 8.80 -13.99
CA ARG A 279 3.56 9.63 -13.56
C ARG A 279 2.23 8.95 -13.79
N LYS A 280 2.01 8.41 -14.99
CA LYS A 280 0.76 7.74 -15.33
C LYS A 280 0.49 6.56 -14.38
N MET A 281 1.50 5.73 -14.11
CA MET A 281 1.37 4.62 -13.17
C MET A 281 1.18 5.07 -11.73
N GLN A 282 1.85 6.15 -11.32
CA GLN A 282 1.67 6.76 -9.99
C GLN A 282 0.23 7.24 -9.82
N THR A 283 -0.32 7.97 -10.79
CA THR A 283 -1.72 8.43 -10.78
C THR A 283 -2.69 7.23 -10.76
N GLN A 284 -2.44 6.19 -11.55
CA GLN A 284 -3.26 4.98 -11.54
C GLN A 284 -3.22 4.27 -10.18
N THR A 285 -2.05 4.20 -9.56
CA THR A 285 -1.84 3.59 -8.24
C THR A 285 -2.57 4.39 -7.18
N LEU A 286 -2.36 5.72 -7.13
CA LEU A 286 -3.04 6.61 -6.19
C LEU A 286 -4.56 6.53 -6.34
N SER A 287 -5.08 6.54 -7.58
CA SER A 287 -6.51 6.41 -7.83
C SER A 287 -7.06 5.09 -7.29
N ALA A 288 -6.37 3.97 -7.51
CA ALA A 288 -6.78 2.66 -7.00
C ALA A 288 -6.72 2.57 -5.46
N VAL A 289 -5.68 3.14 -4.84
CA VAL A 289 -5.54 3.21 -3.38
C VAL A 289 -6.67 4.03 -2.77
N PHE A 290 -6.90 5.26 -3.24
CA PHE A 290 -7.95 6.12 -2.71
C PHE A 290 -9.36 5.56 -2.98
N GLN A 291 -9.62 4.99 -4.16
CA GLN A 291 -10.89 4.30 -4.41
C GLN A 291 -11.13 3.16 -3.41
N THR A 292 -10.08 2.44 -3.02
CA THR A 292 -10.16 1.38 -2.00
C THR A 292 -10.45 1.98 -0.63
N PHE A 293 -9.75 3.04 -0.23
CA PHE A 293 -10.01 3.75 1.02
C PHE A 293 -11.42 4.32 1.10
N PHE A 294 -11.88 5.03 0.07
CA PHE A 294 -13.25 5.56 0.00
C PHE A 294 -14.29 4.45 0.03
N ARG A 295 -14.03 3.28 -0.57
CA ARG A 295 -14.91 2.12 -0.45
C ARG A 295 -15.00 1.65 1.00
N ILE A 296 -13.87 1.54 1.71
CA ILE A 296 -13.83 1.14 3.12
C ILE A 296 -14.57 2.17 4.00
N LEU A 297 -14.32 3.47 3.80
CA LEU A 297 -15.02 4.55 4.51
C LEU A 297 -16.53 4.51 4.26
N LYS A 298 -16.96 4.41 2.99
CA LYS A 298 -18.39 4.30 2.65
C LYS A 298 -19.03 3.07 3.26
N PHE A 299 -18.30 1.95 3.33
CA PHE A 299 -18.77 0.73 4.01
C PHE A 299 -18.89 0.92 5.53
N ALA A 300 -17.98 1.69 6.15
CA ALA A 300 -18.05 2.04 7.57
C ALA A 300 -19.22 3.00 7.90
N VAL A 301 -19.55 3.90 6.97
CA VAL A 301 -20.64 4.87 7.12
C VAL A 301 -22.04 4.26 6.92
N ARG A 302 -22.15 3.09 6.25
CA ARG A 302 -23.44 2.47 5.93
C ARG A 302 -24.13 1.90 7.19
N PRO A 303 -25.44 2.16 7.38
CA PRO A 303 -26.19 1.58 8.48
C PRO A 303 -26.32 0.06 8.34
N MET A 304 -26.31 -0.64 9.48
CA MET A 304 -26.24 -2.10 9.57
C MET A 304 -27.37 -2.83 8.82
N LEU A 305 -28.56 -2.22 8.73
CA LEU A 305 -29.77 -2.78 8.09
C LEU A 305 -29.65 -3.02 6.58
N LEU A 306 -28.67 -2.41 5.90
CA LEU A 306 -28.40 -2.61 4.48
C LEU A 306 -27.21 -3.53 4.21
N ARG A 307 -26.65 -4.16 5.25
CA ARG A 307 -25.49 -5.05 5.15
C ARG A 307 -25.99 -6.50 5.04
N SER A 308 -25.47 -7.22 4.06
CA SER A 308 -25.79 -8.65 3.83
C SER A 308 -25.50 -9.49 5.10
N GLU A 309 -26.36 -10.48 5.35
CA GLU A 309 -26.43 -11.32 6.57
C GLU A 309 -25.12 -12.02 6.98
N ALA A 310 -24.11 -12.03 6.11
CA ALA A 310 -22.78 -12.57 6.38
C ALA A 310 -21.86 -11.67 7.25
N SER A 311 -22.32 -10.49 7.67
CA SER A 311 -21.50 -9.48 8.39
C SER A 311 -22.05 -9.12 9.78
N SER A 312 -22.36 -10.15 10.58
CA SER A 312 -22.93 -10.05 11.92
C SER A 312 -21.98 -9.49 13.00
N SER A 313 -20.70 -9.30 12.69
CA SER A 313 -19.78 -8.58 13.56
C SER A 313 -19.77 -7.10 13.17
N GLY A 314 -20.24 -6.22 14.06
CA GLY A 314 -20.14 -4.77 13.92
C GLY A 314 -18.70 -4.21 13.88
N SER A 315 -17.71 -5.07 13.65
CA SER A 315 -16.30 -4.72 13.53
C SER A 315 -15.98 -4.19 12.12
N HIS A 316 -15.24 -3.09 12.06
CA HIS A 316 -14.67 -2.54 10.83
C HIS A 316 -13.14 -2.76 10.81
N PRO A 317 -12.66 -4.00 10.57
CA PRO A 317 -11.24 -4.32 10.74
C PRO A 317 -10.31 -3.48 9.85
N LEU A 318 -10.79 -3.07 8.68
CA LEU A 318 -10.01 -2.28 7.72
C LEU A 318 -10.04 -0.77 7.98
N LEU A 319 -10.87 -0.28 8.92
CA LEU A 319 -11.02 1.16 9.13
C LEU A 319 -9.75 1.80 9.68
N ALA A 320 -9.14 1.18 10.70
CA ALA A 320 -7.89 1.65 11.29
C ALA A 320 -6.75 1.81 10.26
N PRO A 321 -6.34 0.77 9.49
CA PRO A 321 -5.28 0.91 8.49
C PRO A 321 -5.66 1.82 7.33
N CYS A 322 -6.96 1.94 7.00
CA CYS A 322 -7.44 2.89 6.00
C CYS A 322 -7.25 4.34 6.46
N LEU A 323 -7.57 4.66 7.71
CA LEU A 323 -7.39 6.00 8.28
C LEU A 323 -5.90 6.37 8.35
N ASP A 324 -5.06 5.43 8.79
CA ASP A 324 -3.61 5.63 8.82
C ASP A 324 -3.06 5.95 7.42
N GLY A 325 -3.54 5.23 6.39
CA GLY A 325 -3.16 5.45 5.00
C GLY A 325 -3.63 6.79 4.43
N ILE A 326 -4.86 7.21 4.72
CA ILE A 326 -5.36 8.54 4.33
C ILE A 326 -4.51 9.63 5.01
N GLY A 327 -4.13 9.44 6.28
CA GLY A 327 -3.27 10.38 7.00
C GLY A 327 -1.87 10.49 6.40
N GLN A 328 -1.27 9.38 5.97
CA GLN A 328 0.06 9.35 5.34
C GLN A 328 0.06 9.99 3.96
N PHE A 329 -0.96 9.71 3.14
CA PHE A 329 -1.06 10.21 1.76
C PHE A 329 -1.90 11.47 1.63
N ALA A 330 -2.19 12.16 2.74
CA ALA A 330 -3.07 13.33 2.80
C ALA A 330 -2.68 14.47 1.83
N GLN A 331 -1.38 14.61 1.53
CA GLN A 331 -0.85 15.62 0.60
C GLN A 331 -1.14 15.32 -0.89
N LEU A 332 -1.50 14.07 -1.21
CA LEU A 332 -1.70 13.58 -2.58
C LEU A 332 -3.19 13.49 -2.95
N ILE A 333 -4.08 13.96 -2.09
CA ILE A 333 -5.52 13.89 -2.29
C ILE A 333 -5.95 15.03 -3.21
N ASP A 334 -6.66 14.72 -4.29
CA ASP A 334 -7.24 15.77 -5.15
C ASP A 334 -8.30 16.56 -4.38
N LEU A 335 -8.31 17.89 -4.59
CA LEU A 335 -9.21 18.84 -3.91
C LEU A 335 -10.69 18.45 -4.05
N ASP A 336 -11.08 17.90 -5.21
CA ASP A 336 -12.45 17.51 -5.52
C ASP A 336 -13.01 16.42 -4.58
N PHE A 337 -12.16 15.55 -4.03
CA PHE A 337 -12.58 14.46 -3.15
C PHE A 337 -12.55 14.83 -1.66
N MET A 338 -11.96 15.97 -1.30
CA MET A 338 -11.76 16.35 0.10
C MET A 338 -13.06 16.66 0.82
N ALA A 339 -14.03 17.30 0.15
CA ALA A 339 -15.33 17.58 0.75
C ALA A 339 -16.07 16.29 1.16
N ASP A 340 -16.09 15.30 0.27
CA ASP A 340 -16.69 13.97 0.52
C ASP A 340 -15.95 13.21 1.62
N LEU A 341 -14.61 13.31 1.64
CA LEU A 341 -13.76 12.73 2.68
C LEU A 341 -14.08 13.33 4.05
N MET A 342 -14.08 14.66 4.16
CA MET A 342 -14.34 15.37 5.41
C MET A 342 -15.76 15.11 5.91
N HIS A 343 -16.75 15.04 5.02
CA HIS A 343 -18.11 14.64 5.38
C HIS A 343 -18.16 13.21 5.95
N SER A 344 -17.46 12.27 5.31
CA SER A 344 -17.39 10.87 5.77
C SER A 344 -16.70 10.77 7.13
N LEU A 345 -15.57 11.46 7.33
CA LEU A 345 -14.84 11.50 8.60
C LEU A 345 -15.66 12.14 9.72
N ARG A 346 -16.39 13.22 9.44
CA ARG A 346 -17.29 13.89 10.39
C ARG A 346 -18.37 12.95 10.88
N LYS A 347 -19.01 12.23 9.95
CA LYS A 347 -20.03 11.23 10.29
C LYS A 347 -19.44 10.10 11.14
N LEU A 348 -18.30 9.54 10.75
CA LEU A 348 -17.64 8.48 11.52
C LEU A 348 -17.21 8.96 12.92
N ALA A 349 -16.64 10.16 13.05
CA ALA A 349 -16.27 10.73 14.35
C ALA A 349 -17.48 11.00 15.25
N GLY A 350 -18.64 11.33 14.64
CA GLY A 350 -19.90 11.60 15.34
C GLY A 350 -20.72 10.39 15.76
N ASN A 351 -20.42 9.18 15.24
CA ASN A 351 -21.13 7.94 15.55
C ASN A 351 -20.84 7.38 16.98
N GLY A 352 -20.51 8.23 17.94
CA GLY A 352 -20.47 7.87 19.36
C GLY A 352 -21.88 7.67 19.91
N ARG A 353 -22.03 6.83 20.94
CA ARG A 353 -23.30 6.52 21.63
C ARG A 353 -24.22 7.74 21.74
N LYS A 354 -25.22 7.86 20.87
CA LYS A 354 -26.41 8.65 21.16
C LYS A 354 -27.27 7.79 22.07
N ALA A 355 -27.21 8.07 23.37
CA ALA A 355 -28.20 7.57 24.31
C ALA A 355 -29.52 8.28 23.99
N GLU A 356 -30.57 7.48 23.83
CA GLU A 356 -31.97 7.91 23.79
C GLU A 356 -32.40 8.65 22.51
N ASP A 357 -32.68 7.90 21.45
CA ASP A 357 -34.01 7.85 20.82
C ASP A 357 -33.97 7.07 19.48
N SER A 358 -34.97 6.19 19.31
CA SER A 358 -35.44 5.62 18.02
C SER A 358 -34.49 4.70 17.24
N SER A 359 -34.66 3.38 17.41
CA SER A 359 -34.70 2.35 16.34
C SER A 359 -33.78 2.45 15.11
N GLU A 360 -32.54 2.94 15.22
CA GLU A 360 -31.51 2.76 14.21
C GLU A 360 -30.19 2.32 14.87
N SER A 361 -29.88 1.03 14.78
CA SER A 361 -28.63 0.42 15.25
C SER A 361 -27.44 0.88 14.39
N SER A 362 -27.04 2.13 14.57
CA SER A 362 -25.80 2.68 14.02
C SER A 362 -24.59 1.94 14.62
N CYS A 363 -23.67 1.56 13.74
CA CYS A 363 -22.47 0.78 14.08
C CYS A 363 -21.59 1.59 15.06
N GLN A 364 -21.37 1.07 16.27
CA GLN A 364 -20.60 1.74 17.32
C GLN A 364 -19.11 1.63 17.00
N LEU A 365 -18.49 2.74 16.60
CA LEU A 365 -17.04 2.83 16.47
C LEU A 365 -16.39 2.96 17.84
N THR A 366 -15.21 2.38 17.99
CA THR A 366 -14.40 2.52 19.19
C THR A 366 -13.90 3.96 19.36
N VAL A 367 -13.58 4.36 20.59
CA VAL A 367 -12.97 5.67 20.88
C VAL A 367 -11.67 5.85 20.09
N SER A 368 -10.87 4.77 19.97
CA SER A 368 -9.63 4.78 19.20
C SER A 368 -9.84 5.04 17.69
N GLU A 369 -10.86 4.43 17.06
CA GLU A 369 -11.19 4.69 15.65
C GLU A 369 -11.72 6.12 15.44
N ARG A 370 -12.56 6.61 16.35
CA ARG A 370 -13.09 7.98 16.29
C ARG A 370 -11.98 9.02 16.49
N LEU A 371 -11.02 8.77 17.38
CA LEU A 371 -9.82 9.60 17.55
C LEU A 371 -8.97 9.63 16.28
N ARG A 372 -8.77 8.48 15.61
CA ARG A 372 -8.08 8.43 14.32
C ARG A 372 -8.79 9.25 13.25
N CYS A 373 -10.13 9.20 13.18
CA CYS A 373 -10.90 10.06 12.26
C CYS A 373 -10.62 11.55 12.49
N CYS A 374 -10.58 12.00 13.76
CA CYS A 374 -10.23 13.36 14.11
C CYS A 374 -8.78 13.70 13.69
N ILE A 375 -7.80 12.85 14.01
CA ILE A 375 -6.40 13.05 13.62
C ILE A 375 -6.26 13.22 12.11
N VAL A 376 -6.87 12.32 11.34
CA VAL A 376 -6.80 12.33 9.87
C VAL A 376 -7.45 13.59 9.30
N ALA A 377 -8.61 14.01 9.81
CA ALA A 377 -9.28 15.24 9.37
C ALA A 377 -8.36 16.47 9.49
N PHE A 378 -7.65 16.60 10.62
CA PHE A 378 -6.70 17.70 10.82
C PHE A 378 -5.43 17.57 9.96
N LYS A 379 -4.90 16.35 9.77
CA LYS A 379 -3.75 16.12 8.85
C LYS A 379 -4.11 16.52 7.41
N VAL A 380 -5.29 16.15 6.94
CA VAL A 380 -5.80 16.50 5.60
C VAL A 380 -5.97 18.01 5.44
N MET A 381 -6.52 18.70 6.44
CA MET A 381 -6.70 20.16 6.40
C MET A 381 -5.39 20.94 6.44
N ARG A 382 -4.44 20.53 7.29
CA ARG A 382 -3.15 21.23 7.45
C ARG A 382 -2.33 21.26 6.15
N ASN A 383 -2.38 20.18 5.39
CA ASN A 383 -1.53 20.02 4.20
C ASN A 383 -2.09 20.76 2.97
N ASN A 384 -3.40 21.02 2.92
CA ASN A 384 -4.09 21.61 1.77
C ASN A 384 -4.46 23.10 1.98
N LEU A 385 -3.59 23.81 2.73
CA LEU A 385 -3.63 25.24 3.10
C LEU A 385 -4.71 26.07 2.38
N ASP A 386 -5.72 26.52 3.13
CA ASP A 386 -6.72 27.54 2.77
C ASP A 386 -7.63 27.26 1.53
N ALA A 387 -7.50 26.13 0.85
CA ALA A 387 -8.31 25.84 -0.35
C ALA A 387 -9.78 25.49 -0.03
N LEU A 388 -10.09 25.11 1.21
CA LEU A 388 -11.43 24.75 1.65
C LEU A 388 -11.75 25.41 3.00
N ASN A 389 -12.74 26.31 3.03
CA ASN A 389 -13.34 26.84 4.25
C ASN A 389 -14.22 25.77 4.94
N VAL A 390 -13.66 24.61 5.26
CA VAL A 390 -14.37 23.54 5.97
C VAL A 390 -14.30 23.82 7.46
N ASP A 391 -15.48 23.96 8.08
CA ASP A 391 -15.57 24.19 9.52
C ASP A 391 -15.11 22.95 10.32
N LEU A 392 -14.09 23.15 11.15
CA LEU A 392 -13.52 22.14 12.05
C LEU A 392 -14.19 22.11 13.43
N GLN A 393 -15.14 23.01 13.70
CA GLN A 393 -15.79 23.12 15.01
C GLN A 393 -16.41 21.81 15.48
N GLU A 394 -17.08 21.07 14.60
CA GLU A 394 -17.67 19.78 14.96
C GLU A 394 -16.62 18.76 15.40
N PHE A 395 -15.44 18.72 14.77
CA PHE A 395 -14.37 17.81 15.17
C PHE A 395 -13.80 18.16 16.55
N PHE A 396 -13.74 19.45 16.89
CA PHE A 396 -13.38 19.87 18.26
C PHE A 396 -14.42 19.43 19.28
N ILE A 397 -15.73 19.55 18.98
CA ILE A 397 -16.81 19.08 19.86
C ILE A 397 -16.71 17.57 20.06
N GLN A 398 -16.50 16.81 18.98
CA GLN A 398 -16.33 15.36 19.07
C GLN A 398 -15.10 14.99 19.89
N PHE A 399 -13.96 15.64 19.65
CA PHE A 399 -12.73 15.40 20.42
C PHE A 399 -12.89 15.73 21.90
N TYR A 400 -13.55 16.85 22.21
CA TYR A 400 -13.87 17.23 23.58
C TYR A 400 -14.64 16.11 24.27
N ASN A 401 -15.68 15.56 23.64
CA ASN A 401 -16.48 14.45 24.18
C ASN A 401 -15.70 13.13 24.25
N LEU A 402 -14.83 12.84 23.27
CA LEU A 402 -13.97 11.65 23.26
C LEU A 402 -13.02 11.61 24.46
N ILE A 403 -12.50 12.76 24.91
CA ILE A 403 -11.65 12.83 26.11
C ILE A 403 -12.40 12.34 27.36
N LEU A 404 -13.71 12.55 27.45
CA LEU A 404 -14.52 12.03 28.57
C LEU A 404 -14.80 10.53 28.46
N GLU A 405 -14.95 10.02 27.24
CA GLU A 405 -15.23 8.61 26.97
C GLU A 405 -13.97 7.72 27.03
N TYR A 406 -12.78 8.35 26.94
CA TYR A 406 -11.48 7.69 26.94
C TYR A 406 -11.24 6.90 28.23
N ARG A 407 -10.77 5.66 28.10
CA ARG A 407 -10.42 4.81 29.25
C ARG A 407 -8.99 4.28 29.11
N PRO A 408 -8.13 4.45 30.14
CA PRO A 408 -6.77 3.95 30.09
C PRO A 408 -6.80 2.40 30.10
N GLY A 409 -5.93 1.78 29.31
CA GLY A 409 -5.87 0.32 29.15
C GLY A 409 -6.83 -0.27 28.11
N ARG A 410 -7.97 0.37 27.81
CA ARG A 410 -8.82 0.01 26.66
C ARG A 410 -8.35 0.71 25.39
N ASP A 411 -8.03 1.99 25.51
CA ASP A 411 -7.74 2.87 24.39
C ASP A 411 -6.25 3.19 24.29
N GLN A 412 -5.76 3.44 23.06
CA GLN A 412 -4.33 3.67 22.81
C GLN A 412 -3.93 5.08 23.27
N GLY A 413 -3.12 5.18 24.34
CA GLY A 413 -2.64 6.47 24.88
C GLY A 413 -1.76 7.26 23.90
N GLU A 414 -1.02 6.56 23.05
CA GLU A 414 -0.22 7.17 21.97
C GLU A 414 -1.10 7.97 20.98
N LEU A 415 -2.26 7.43 20.60
CA LEU A 415 -3.22 8.12 19.74
C LEU A 415 -3.81 9.36 20.41
N LEU A 416 -4.08 9.30 21.72
CA LEU A 416 -4.56 10.47 22.46
C LEU A 416 -3.49 11.57 22.48
N ALA A 417 -2.24 11.22 22.76
CA ALA A 417 -1.13 12.18 22.74
C ALA A 417 -0.93 12.80 21.35
N GLU A 418 -1.02 12.00 20.29
CA GLU A 418 -0.97 12.47 18.91
C GLU A 418 -2.14 13.42 18.58
N ALA A 419 -3.37 13.07 18.97
CA ALA A 419 -4.55 13.91 18.78
C ALA A 419 -4.41 15.26 19.51
N LEU A 420 -3.96 15.25 20.78
CA LEU A 420 -3.71 16.48 21.55
C LEU A 420 -2.66 17.37 20.87
N LYS A 421 -1.58 16.77 20.36
CA LYS A 421 -0.54 17.52 19.65
C LYS A 421 -1.08 18.14 18.36
N ILE A 422 -1.69 17.35 17.49
CA ILE A 422 -2.12 17.80 16.17
C ILE A 422 -3.28 18.81 16.26
N MET A 423 -4.29 18.52 17.10
CA MET A 423 -5.50 19.34 17.18
C MET A 423 -5.30 20.58 18.05
N LEU A 424 -4.59 20.48 19.17
CA LEU A 424 -4.49 21.59 20.13
C LEU A 424 -3.17 22.34 20.04
N CYS A 425 -2.05 21.66 19.79
CA CYS A 425 -0.73 22.31 19.84
C CYS A 425 -0.31 22.91 18.50
N ASP A 426 -0.47 22.15 17.43
CA ASP A 426 0.02 22.51 16.09
C ASP A 426 -0.93 23.46 15.33
N ASP A 427 -2.23 23.44 15.64
CA ASP A 427 -3.23 24.21 14.90
C ASP A 427 -3.13 25.72 15.15
N ARG A 428 -3.21 26.56 14.11
CA ARG A 428 -2.82 27.98 14.14
C ARG A 428 -3.81 28.88 14.89
N GLN A 429 -5.08 28.54 14.98
CA GLN A 429 -6.10 29.42 15.58
C GLN A 429 -7.07 28.67 16.50
N HIS A 430 -6.95 28.90 17.80
CA HIS A 430 -7.97 28.49 18.77
C HIS A 430 -8.73 29.72 19.23
N ASP A 431 -10.05 29.64 19.17
CA ASP A 431 -10.88 30.58 19.90
C ASP A 431 -10.58 30.46 21.41
N MET A 432 -10.53 31.60 22.10
CA MET A 432 -10.16 31.69 23.51
C MET A 432 -11.04 30.78 24.39
N GLN A 433 -12.34 30.72 24.08
CA GLN A 433 -13.30 29.90 24.82
C GLN A 433 -13.01 28.41 24.65
N ARG A 434 -12.64 27.98 23.44
CA ARG A 434 -12.27 26.59 23.16
C ARG A 434 -11.00 26.21 23.90
N ALA A 435 -9.98 27.06 23.85
CA ALA A 435 -8.74 26.84 24.59
C ALA A 435 -8.99 26.71 26.10
N ALA A 436 -9.80 27.59 26.69
CA ALA A 436 -10.17 27.54 28.10
C ALA A 436 -10.93 26.26 28.48
N ALA A 437 -11.87 25.82 27.64
CA ALA A 437 -12.63 24.57 27.85
C ALA A 437 -11.71 23.34 27.83
N PHE A 438 -10.81 23.24 26.85
CA PHE A 438 -9.84 22.15 26.78
C PHE A 438 -8.84 22.20 27.94
N ILE A 439 -8.37 23.38 28.36
CA ILE A 439 -7.51 23.51 29.54
C ILE A 439 -8.21 22.93 30.77
N LYS A 440 -9.45 23.34 31.06
CA LYS A 440 -10.20 22.81 32.20
C LYS A 440 -10.37 21.29 32.11
N ARG A 441 -10.80 20.77 30.95
CA ARG A 441 -11.02 19.34 30.75
C ARG A 441 -9.74 18.52 30.89
N LEU A 442 -8.62 18.98 30.33
CA LEU A 442 -7.34 18.27 30.40
C LEU A 442 -6.73 18.32 31.79
N THR A 443 -6.90 19.42 32.52
CA THR A 443 -6.47 19.49 33.93
C THR A 443 -7.28 18.51 34.77
N THR A 444 -8.61 18.45 34.62
CA THR A 444 -9.43 17.43 35.31
C THR A 444 -9.07 16.01 34.88
N PHE A 445 -8.83 15.79 33.58
CA PHE A 445 -8.36 14.51 33.06
C PHE A 445 -7.03 14.10 33.71
N SER A 446 -6.08 15.01 33.91
CA SER A 446 -4.79 14.66 34.53
C SER A 446 -4.91 14.15 35.99
N LEU A 447 -6.02 14.42 36.67
CA LEU A 447 -6.27 13.95 38.04
C LEU A 447 -6.77 12.50 38.09
N CYS A 448 -7.36 12.01 37.00
CA CYS A 448 -8.08 10.72 36.99
C CYS A 448 -7.33 9.58 36.29
N PHE A 449 -6.17 9.85 35.67
CA PHE A 449 -5.48 8.91 34.76
C PHE A 449 -4.00 8.70 35.15
N GLY A 450 -3.37 7.71 34.51
CA GLY A 450 -1.99 7.29 34.79
C GLY A 450 -0.92 8.34 34.45
N SER A 451 0.31 8.11 34.90
CA SER A 451 1.39 9.09 34.78
C SER A 451 1.72 9.48 33.33
N ALA A 452 1.59 8.56 32.36
CA ALA A 452 1.91 8.84 30.97
C ALA A 452 0.85 9.76 30.32
N GLU A 453 -0.44 9.44 30.49
CA GLU A 453 -1.56 10.18 29.92
C GLU A 453 -1.70 11.56 30.59
N SER A 454 -1.52 11.62 31.92
CA SER A 454 -1.56 12.88 32.66
C SER A 454 -0.42 13.81 32.27
N MET A 455 0.78 13.28 32.01
CA MET A 455 1.90 14.08 31.48
C MET A 455 1.59 14.63 30.08
N ALA A 456 1.03 13.81 29.19
CA ALA A 456 0.62 14.28 27.86
C ALA A 456 -0.41 15.42 27.95
N ALA A 457 -1.43 15.26 28.81
CA ALA A 457 -2.45 16.28 29.04
C ALA A 457 -1.85 17.58 29.61
N LEU A 458 -0.97 17.49 30.62
CA LEU A 458 -0.34 18.67 31.24
C LEU A 458 0.62 19.40 30.29
N VAL A 459 1.37 18.68 29.45
CA VAL A 459 2.21 19.29 28.42
C VAL A 459 1.36 20.06 27.41
N SER A 460 0.22 19.49 26.99
CA SER A 460 -0.73 20.19 26.12
C SER A 460 -1.36 21.41 26.81
N VAL A 461 -1.71 21.33 28.09
CA VAL A 461 -2.21 22.47 28.89
C VAL A 461 -1.17 23.58 28.95
N LYS A 462 0.09 23.25 29.25
CA LYS A 462 1.20 24.22 29.26
C LYS A 462 1.31 24.92 27.90
N HIS A 463 1.27 24.17 26.81
CA HIS A 463 1.33 24.75 25.47
C HIS A 463 0.15 25.69 25.17
N LEU A 464 -1.07 25.29 25.53
CA LEU A 464 -2.27 26.11 25.35
C LEU A 464 -2.22 27.42 26.16
N LEU A 465 -1.70 27.39 27.39
CA LEU A 465 -1.52 28.57 28.24
C LEU A 465 -0.39 29.50 27.75
N LEU A 466 0.66 28.94 27.17
CA LEU A 466 1.72 29.72 26.54
C LEU A 466 1.23 30.43 25.28
N LYS A 467 0.41 29.74 24.48
CA LYS A 467 -0.15 30.27 23.24
C LYS A 467 -1.27 31.29 23.48
N ASN A 468 -2.15 31.02 24.45
CA ASN A 468 -3.28 31.88 24.78
C ASN A 468 -3.05 32.61 26.10
N MET A 469 -2.37 33.75 26.04
CA MET A 469 -2.03 34.57 27.21
C MET A 469 -3.24 34.90 28.10
N LYS A 470 -4.42 35.13 27.49
CA LYS A 470 -5.67 35.43 28.22
C LYS A 470 -6.21 34.27 29.06
N CYS A 471 -5.86 33.02 28.71
CA CYS A 471 -6.25 31.85 29.49
C CYS A 471 -5.43 31.70 30.78
N ARG A 472 -4.35 32.47 30.96
CA ARG A 472 -3.54 32.46 32.20
C ARG A 472 -4.31 33.01 33.40
N ASN A 473 -5.34 33.81 33.16
CA ASN A 473 -6.27 34.28 34.20
C ASN A 473 -6.97 33.09 34.91
N LEU A 474 -7.00 31.89 34.32
CA LEU A 474 -7.49 30.68 35.00
C LEU A 474 -6.56 30.19 36.12
N LEU A 475 -5.31 30.65 36.16
CA LEU A 475 -4.33 30.33 37.20
C LEU A 475 -4.26 31.41 38.29
N GLU A 476 -4.78 32.59 37.99
CA GLU A 476 -4.82 33.72 38.92
C GLU A 476 -6.01 33.53 39.85
N ASN A 477 -5.74 33.47 41.16
CA ASN A 477 -6.76 33.28 42.19
C ASN A 477 -7.21 34.62 42.80
N ASP A 478 -6.96 35.73 42.11
CA ASP A 478 -7.29 37.07 42.59
C ASP A 478 -8.82 37.25 42.60
N ALA A 479 -9.38 37.33 43.80
CA ALA A 479 -10.80 37.61 44.06
C ALA A 479 -11.27 39.01 43.58
N GLY A 480 -10.45 39.73 42.80
CA GLY A 480 -10.63 41.13 42.42
C GLY A 480 -10.41 41.44 40.93
N GLY A 481 -10.53 40.47 40.02
CA GLY A 481 -10.44 40.69 38.57
C GLY A 481 -11.76 41.12 37.94
N GLY A 482 -11.94 42.41 37.67
CA GLY A 482 -13.18 43.04 37.21
C GLY A 482 -13.88 42.42 35.99
N SER A 483 -15.21 42.37 36.08
CA SER A 483 -16.24 42.46 35.02
C SER A 483 -16.21 41.55 33.77
N VAL A 484 -15.26 40.62 33.61
CA VAL A 484 -15.25 39.69 32.45
C VAL A 484 -15.59 38.23 32.84
N ALA A 485 -15.54 37.90 34.13
CA ALA A 485 -15.93 36.59 34.63
C ALA A 485 -17.44 36.28 34.40
N GLY A 486 -18.29 37.31 34.44
CA GLY A 486 -19.74 37.18 34.19
C GLY A 486 -20.09 36.86 32.73
N ALA A 487 -19.33 37.41 31.76
CA ALA A 487 -19.62 37.19 30.35
C ALA A 487 -19.26 35.77 29.89
N ILE A 488 -18.16 35.20 30.42
CA ILE A 488 -17.71 33.85 30.05
C ILE A 488 -18.59 32.78 30.69
N ALA A 489 -19.04 32.98 31.93
CA ALA A 489 -19.92 32.04 32.63
C ALA A 489 -21.33 31.98 32.01
N VAL A 490 -21.89 33.11 31.57
CA VAL A 490 -23.24 33.18 31.00
C VAL A 490 -23.29 32.69 29.55
N SER A 491 -22.27 32.94 28.73
CA SER A 491 -22.24 32.45 27.34
C SER A 491 -21.94 30.95 27.21
N LEU A 492 -21.19 30.35 28.15
CA LEU A 492 -20.91 28.90 28.18
C LEU A 492 -22.16 28.07 28.50
N LEU A 493 -23.03 28.59 29.36
CA LEU A 493 -24.32 27.97 29.68
C LEU A 493 -25.26 27.93 28.46
N GLN A 494 -25.12 28.83 27.49
CA GLN A 494 -26.05 28.91 26.38
C GLN A 494 -25.70 27.99 25.19
N PHE A 495 -24.45 27.50 25.12
CA PHE A 495 -23.99 26.63 24.02
C PHE A 495 -24.03 25.12 24.34
N PHE A 496 -24.10 24.71 25.62
CA PHE A 496 -24.06 23.30 26.01
C PHE A 496 -24.94 23.03 27.26
N ILE A 497 -26.24 22.82 27.07
CA ILE A 497 -27.23 22.26 28.03
C ILE A 497 -27.96 21.14 27.25
N SER A 498 -28.21 19.89 27.68
CA SER A 498 -28.34 19.16 28.97
C SER A 498 -28.35 17.61 28.66
N PRO A 499 -28.57 16.64 29.60
CA PRO A 499 -29.02 16.75 31.00
C PRO A 499 -28.03 16.21 32.08
N PRO A 500 -28.34 16.42 33.38
CA PRO A 500 -27.39 16.36 34.48
C PRO A 500 -27.38 14.98 35.15
N PHE A 501 -26.23 14.51 35.62
CA PHE A 501 -26.21 13.45 36.63
C PHE A 501 -25.03 13.56 37.61
N PHE A 502 -25.43 13.56 38.89
CA PHE A 502 -24.71 13.29 40.14
C PHE A 502 -23.53 14.19 40.53
N LEU A 503 -23.88 15.26 41.27
CA LEU A 503 -23.18 15.63 42.49
C LEU A 503 -23.23 14.46 43.47
N VAL A 504 -22.07 13.87 43.77
CA VAL A 504 -21.85 13.15 45.03
C VAL A 504 -20.80 13.96 45.77
N GLU A 505 -21.26 14.69 46.79
CA GLU A 505 -20.42 15.22 47.84
C GLU A 505 -19.75 14.06 48.57
N ILE A 506 -18.42 14.07 48.62
CA ILE A 506 -17.66 13.23 49.55
C ILE A 506 -17.21 14.17 50.67
N ASN A 507 -17.78 13.95 51.85
CA ASN A 507 -17.14 14.27 53.15
C ASN A 507 -16.17 13.15 53.52
#